data_AF-A0A3M1J013-F1
#
_entry.id   AF-A0A3M1J013-F1
#
_cell.length_a   1.000
_cell.length_b   1.000
_cell.length_c   1.000
_cell.angle_alpha   90.00
_cell.angle_beta   90.00
_cell.angle_gamma   90.00
#
_symmetry.space_group_name_H-M   'P 1'
#
loop_
_entity.id
_entity.type
_entity.pdbx_description
1 polymer ?
#
loop_
_entity_poly.entity_id
_entity_poly.type
_entity_poly.pdbx_seq_one_letter_code
_entity_poly.pdbx_strand_id
1 'polypeptide(L)' 'MSNYQAAKTVVRNYFEALEQATPDTVSGVLKAFTGDEYRWRGVYPFREQWGAETVAELFWA' A
#
# COMPACT_ATOMS: atom_id res chain seq x y z
N MET A 1 -26.54 0.79 8.40
CA MET A 1 -25.20 1.40 8.28
C MET A 1 -24.06 0.37 8.47
N SER A 2 -24.19 -0.88 7.99
CA SER A 2 -23.19 -1.95 8.21
C SER A 2 -22.35 -2.32 6.98
N ASN A 3 -22.62 -1.75 5.80
CA ASN A 3 -22.09 -2.24 4.53
C ASN A 3 -20.59 -2.00 4.29
N TYR A 4 -19.87 -1.37 5.21
CA TYR A 4 -18.46 -1.02 5.03
C TYR A 4 -17.54 -1.46 6.16
N GLN A 5 -18.04 -2.22 7.15
CA GLN A 5 -17.19 -2.61 8.28
C GLN A 5 -16.01 -3.49 7.84
N ALA A 6 -16.24 -4.44 6.93
CA ALA A 6 -15.16 -5.25 6.37
C ALA A 6 -14.10 -4.40 5.65
N ALA A 7 -14.53 -3.47 4.78
CA ALA A 7 -13.62 -2.57 4.09
C ALA A 7 -12.82 -1.67 5.05
N LYS A 8 -13.48 -1.15 6.10
CA LYS A 8 -12.83 -0.35 7.15
C LYS A 8 -11.78 -1.14 7.92
N THR A 9 -12.06 -2.40 8.23
CA THR A 9 -11.09 -3.30 8.87
C THR A 9 -9.86 -3.50 7.98
N VAL A 10 -10.04 -3.74 6.68
CA VAL A 10 -8.91 -3.85 5.74
C VAL A 10 -8.05 -2.60 5.75
N VAL A 11 -8.66 -1.41 5.66
CA VAL A 11 -7.91 -0.14 5.67
C VAL A 11 -7.16 0.07 6.99
N ARG A 12 -7.79 -0.22 8.13
CA ARG A 12 -7.12 -0.09 9.44
C ARG A 12 -5.94 -1.03 9.56
N ASN A 13 -6.12 -2.31 9.21
CA ASN A 13 -5.07 -3.32 9.28
C ASN A 13 -3.91 -2.98 8.34
N TYR A 14 -4.20 -2.40 7.17
CA TYR A 14 -3.17 -1.91 6.24
C TYR A 14 -2.30 -0.83 6.90
N PHE A 15 -2.91 0.19 7.51
CA PHE A 15 -2.14 1.26 8.16
C PHE A 15 -1.39 0.77 9.40
N GLU A 16 -1.95 -0.14 10.20
CA GLU A 16 -1.26 -0.75 11.34
C GLU A 16 -0.02 -1.53 10.87
N ALA A 17 -0.15 -2.32 9.81
CA ALA A 17 1.00 -3.02 9.21
C ALA A 17 2.04 -2.06 8.63
N LEU A 18 1.59 -0.97 8.01
CA LEU A 18 2.45 0.05 7.41
C LEU A 18 3.26 0.81 8.48
N GLU A 19 2.66 1.10 9.64
CA GLU A 19 3.34 1.74 10.78
C GLU A 19 4.47 0.89 11.37
N GLN A 20 4.37 -0.43 11.26
CA GLN A 20 5.39 -1.38 11.73
C GLN A 20 6.39 -1.76 10.64
N ALA A 21 6.17 -1.33 9.39
CA ALA A 21 7.03 -1.65 8.27
C ALA A 21 8.33 -0.84 8.29
N THR A 22 9.34 -1.44 7.69
CA THR A 22 10.64 -0.82 7.35
C THR A 22 10.74 -0.66 5.84
N PRO A 23 11.71 0.13 5.32
CA PRO A 23 11.97 0.20 3.88
C PRO A 23 12.14 -1.19 3.22
N ASP A 24 12.74 -2.15 3.92
CA ASP A 24 12.94 -3.50 3.42
C ASP A 24 11.65 -4.36 3.41
N THR A 25 10.69 -4.05 4.28
CA THR A 25 9.49 -4.89 4.50
C THR A 25 8.20 -4.28 3.93
N VAL A 26 8.19 -2.97 3.62
CA VAL A 26 7.00 -2.25 3.13
C VAL A 26 6.46 -2.80 1.80
N SER A 27 7.33 -3.30 0.92
CA SER A 27 6.91 -3.98 -0.31
C SER A 27 6.01 -5.20 -0.02
N GLY A 28 6.33 -5.97 1.01
CA GLY A 28 5.51 -7.12 1.44
C GLY A 28 4.15 -6.68 1.99
N VAL A 29 4.11 -5.59 2.75
CA VAL A 29 2.85 -5.01 3.25
C VAL A 29 1.99 -4.54 2.08
N LEU A 30 2.53 -3.78 1.13
CA LEU A 30 1.79 -3.33 -0.04
C LEU A 30 1.18 -4.50 -0.83
N LYS A 31 1.93 -5.59 -1.04
CA LYS A 31 1.42 -6.81 -1.70
C LYS A 31 0.29 -7.49 -0.94
N ALA A 32 0.35 -7.51 0.38
CA ALA A 32 -0.66 -8.19 1.20
C ALA A 32 -2.03 -7.47 1.18
N PHE A 33 -2.04 -6.15 0.91
CA PHE A 33 -3.23 -5.31 0.96
C PHE A 33 -3.66 -4.75 -0.40
N THR A 34 -2.94 -5.07 -1.48
CA THR A 34 -3.27 -4.67 -2.85
C THR A 34 -3.33 -5.89 -3.78
N GLY A 35 -3.93 -5.73 -4.96
CA GLY A 35 -3.97 -6.79 -5.96
C GLY A 35 -2.74 -6.79 -6.88
N ASP A 36 -2.55 -7.86 -7.65
CA ASP A 36 -1.41 -8.01 -8.58
C ASP A 36 -1.32 -6.89 -9.62
N GLU A 37 -2.45 -6.27 -9.98
CA GLU A 37 -2.53 -5.13 -10.89
C GLU A 37 -2.53 -3.76 -10.17
N TYR A 38 -1.90 -3.68 -8.99
CA TYR A 38 -1.83 -2.46 -8.20
C TYR A 38 -1.24 -1.29 -8.99
N ARG A 39 -2.00 -0.20 -9.06
CA ARG A 39 -1.60 1.09 -9.65
C ARG A 39 -1.63 2.15 -8.58
N TRP A 40 -0.46 2.68 -8.24
CA TRP A 40 -0.34 3.83 -7.35
C TRP A 40 -0.44 5.12 -8.16
N ARG A 41 -1.37 5.99 -7.76
CA ARG A 41 -1.56 7.30 -8.38
C ARG A 41 -1.03 8.38 -7.45
N GLY A 42 0.27 8.65 -7.57
CA GLY A 42 0.95 9.71 -6.86
C GLY A 42 0.81 11.07 -7.55
N VAL A 43 1.41 12.08 -6.92
CA VAL A 43 1.63 13.41 -7.51
C VAL A 43 3.09 13.53 -7.97
N TYR A 44 3.47 14.65 -8.59
CA TYR A 44 4.88 14.92 -8.91
C TYR A 44 5.76 14.82 -7.65
N PRO A 45 6.95 14.19 -7.71
CA PRO A 45 7.64 13.64 -8.89
C PRO A 45 7.24 12.21 -9.27
N PHE A 46 6.49 11.52 -8.41
CA PHE A 46 6.22 10.09 -8.55
C PHE A 46 5.22 9.75 -9.65
N ARG A 47 4.24 10.60 -9.95
CA ARG A 47 3.20 10.32 -10.97
C ARG A 47 2.53 8.95 -10.73
N GLU A 48 2.15 8.23 -11.79
CA GLU A 48 1.59 6.89 -11.69
C GLU A 48 2.70 5.83 -11.67
N GLN A 49 2.57 4.86 -10.77
CA GLN A 49 3.49 3.74 -10.61
C GLN A 49 2.74 2.41 -10.58
N TRP A 50 3.44 1.35 -10.96
CA TRP A 50 2.86 0.03 -11.17
C TRP A 50 3.57 -1.00 -10.29
N GLY A 51 2.77 -1.77 -9.55
CA GLY A 51 3.26 -2.81 -8.66
C GLY A 51 3.73 -2.29 -7.29
N ALA A 52 3.61 -3.14 -6.29
CA ALA A 52 3.96 -2.84 -4.91
C ALA A 52 5.47 -2.60 -4.73
N GLU A 53 6.30 -3.36 -5.46
CA GLU A 53 7.75 -3.27 -5.42
C GLU A 53 8.24 -1.90 -5.89
N THR A 54 7.79 -1.46 -7.07
CA THR A 54 8.18 -0.17 -7.65
C THR A 54 7.78 0.99 -6.72
N VAL A 55 6.60 0.90 -6.11
CA VAL A 55 6.11 1.92 -5.17
C VAL A 55 6.93 1.95 -3.89
N ALA A 56 7.24 0.78 -3.33
CA ALA A 56 8.11 0.67 -2.16
C ALA A 56 9.48 1.27 -2.42
N GLU A 57 10.11 0.91 -3.55
CA GLU A 57 11.44 1.41 -3.92
C GLU A 57 11.45 2.93 -4.14
N LEU A 58 10.46 3.49 -4.83
CA LEU A 58 10.44 4.91 -5.13
C LEU A 58 10.12 5.80 -3.93
N PHE A 59 9.29 5.34 -3.00
CA PHE A 59 8.77 6.18 -1.92
C PHE A 59 9.43 5.94 -0.56
N TRP A 60 9.93 4.73 -0.30
CA TRP A 60 10.50 4.35 1.00
C TRP A 60 12.00 4.04 1.01
N ALA A 61 12.67 3.91 -0.14
CA ALA A 61 14.12 3.68 -0.21
C ALA A 61 14.96 4.93 0.15
#